data_AF-A0A7W1HCN0-F1
#
_entry.id   AF-A0A7W1HCN0-F1
#
_cell.length_a   1.000
_cell.length_b   1.000
_cell.length_c   1.000
_cell.angle_alpha   90.00
_cell.angle_beta   90.00
_cell.angle_gamma   90.00
#
_symmetry.space_group_name_H-M   'P 1'
#
loop_
_entity.id
_entity.type
_entity.pdbx_description
1 polymer ?
#
loop_
_entity_poly.entity_id
_entity_poly.type
_entity_poly.pdbx_seq_one_letter_code
_entity_poly.pdbx_strand_id
1 'polypeptide(L)'
;MRRLVVVAVVVVAALALLLSPLEAASPKRDYASVAWSILPPGENGSLTFNRNTRDQAARYDGLTPLAGNVTPRDIARYFKPAPLGLGRDRARSREQPRRGVTIVRDTFGVAHVAGKTEADVAFGAGWVAAADRGALLQLLRGPARLAALDVSGVDPLQIGLSGGSFVPSPETEAFLSNQIDALRSLGVKGNRILAILRAYAAGVTRWYRVNDVSAVPFTVKDVIAFTALIGSRFGTNGAQEVRNSMFLDALSKRFGAEDGRRIFVDLRAVNDPESPSTVTGTFPYALPDATAPGSVLVDDGSYVGAALDPQRAASNALLIGAKRSQNGRPLLLAGPQVGYFFPGFLAEMELSGAGFSTRGGVFPGVPFVLFGRGPDFAWSATASQADNVDLFVETLCEDDRHYLYRGQCEAMRRFVVGTLTRPGAPDQPVSYDETTHGPVLGYATVGGRRVAISMQRSTRGREILATPALYDLNTARVANATQFVRTMNSVEFGFNWFYADDRDIAFFSSGRLPRRAPGLDPALPTAGTGEYDWRGFLSFANHARAINPPSGV
;
A
#
# COMPACT_ATOMS: atom_id res chain seq x y z
N MET A 1 36.76 -62.20 -10.25
CA MET A 1 36.59 -60.72 -10.30
C MET A 1 35.45 -60.25 -11.23
N ARG A 2 34.37 -61.03 -11.46
CA ARG A 2 33.25 -60.63 -12.36
C ARG A 2 31.88 -60.45 -11.68
N ARG A 3 31.77 -60.66 -10.35
CA ARG A 3 30.52 -60.49 -9.60
C ARG A 3 30.45 -59.23 -8.71
N LEU A 4 31.54 -58.49 -8.56
CA LEU A 4 31.60 -57.26 -7.75
C LEU A 4 31.36 -55.96 -8.56
N VAL A 5 31.40 -56.02 -9.90
CA VAL A 5 31.24 -54.83 -10.76
C VAL A 5 29.76 -54.57 -11.09
N VAL A 6 28.89 -55.58 -11.06
CA VAL A 6 27.47 -55.42 -11.43
C VAL A 6 26.64 -54.79 -10.31
N VAL A 7 27.00 -55.01 -9.04
CA VAL A 7 26.28 -54.42 -7.89
C VAL A 7 26.59 -52.93 -7.73
N ALA A 8 27.80 -52.48 -8.07
CA ALA A 8 28.18 -51.07 -8.00
C ALA A 8 27.45 -50.21 -9.06
N VAL A 9 27.19 -50.74 -10.25
CA VAL A 9 26.52 -50.00 -11.33
C VAL A 9 25.00 -49.86 -11.09
N VAL A 10 24.36 -50.86 -10.47
CA VAL A 10 22.92 -50.80 -10.15
C VAL A 10 22.63 -49.89 -8.95
N VAL A 11 23.53 -49.84 -7.95
CA VAL A 11 23.38 -48.93 -6.80
C VAL A 11 23.65 -47.47 -7.19
N VAL A 12 24.59 -47.20 -8.10
CA VAL A 12 24.84 -45.83 -8.62
C VAL A 12 23.69 -45.36 -9.53
N ALA A 13 23.07 -46.24 -10.31
CA ALA A 13 21.88 -45.90 -11.10
C ALA A 13 20.63 -45.65 -10.22
N ALA A 14 20.47 -46.39 -9.11
CA ALA A 14 19.37 -46.19 -8.16
C ALA A 14 19.54 -44.95 -7.27
N LEU A 15 20.78 -44.53 -6.96
CA LEU A 15 21.08 -43.28 -6.25
C LEU A 15 21.05 -42.04 -7.15
N ALA A 16 21.30 -42.19 -8.46
CA ALA A 16 21.14 -41.11 -9.44
C ALA A 16 19.67 -40.75 -9.75
N LEU A 17 18.73 -41.63 -9.39
CA LEU A 17 17.27 -41.42 -9.56
C LEU A 17 16.58 -40.81 -8.32
N LEU A 18 17.31 -40.55 -7.22
CA LEU A 18 16.77 -39.97 -5.97
C LEU A 18 17.29 -38.56 -5.64
N LEU A 19 18.06 -37.96 -6.55
CA LEU A 19 18.47 -36.56 -6.49
C LEU A 19 18.11 -35.84 -7.79
N SER A 20 16.85 -35.92 -8.19
CA SER A 20 16.32 -34.87 -9.05
C SER A 20 16.41 -33.56 -8.26
N PRO A 21 17.16 -32.54 -8.71
CA PRO A 21 17.06 -31.23 -8.10
C PRO A 21 15.58 -30.85 -8.20
N LEU A 22 14.97 -30.46 -7.07
CA LEU A 22 13.69 -29.78 -7.15
C LEU A 22 13.93 -28.55 -8.03
N GLU A 23 13.48 -28.64 -9.28
CA GLU A 23 13.11 -27.47 -10.05
C GLU A 23 12.15 -26.68 -9.16
N ALA A 24 12.39 -25.37 -9.06
CA ALA A 24 11.35 -24.46 -8.60
C ALA A 24 10.09 -24.88 -9.36
N ALA A 25 9.03 -25.26 -8.64
CA ALA A 25 7.84 -25.82 -9.27
C ALA A 25 7.35 -24.80 -10.29
N SER A 26 7.63 -25.02 -11.58
CA SER A 26 7.10 -24.17 -12.63
C SER A 26 5.59 -24.24 -12.49
N PRO A 27 4.88 -23.10 -12.45
CA PRO A 27 3.43 -23.13 -12.43
C PRO A 27 2.96 -24.00 -13.59
N LYS A 28 2.04 -24.92 -13.30
CA LYS A 28 1.69 -26.02 -14.23
C LYS A 28 1.20 -25.52 -15.60
N ARG A 29 0.80 -24.25 -15.71
CA ARG A 29 0.51 -23.52 -16.96
C ARG A 29 0.61 -22.00 -16.71
N ASP A 30 1.02 -21.28 -17.74
CA ASP A 30 0.95 -19.82 -17.83
C ASP A 30 -0.01 -19.47 -18.97
N TYR A 31 -1.16 -18.88 -18.66
CA TYR A 31 -2.23 -18.66 -19.64
C TYR A 31 -2.18 -17.26 -20.29
N ALA A 32 -1.26 -16.41 -19.84
CA ALA A 32 -1.04 -15.12 -20.46
C ALA A 32 -0.54 -15.30 -21.90
N SER A 33 -1.26 -14.74 -22.89
CA SER A 33 -0.79 -14.73 -24.28
C SER A 33 0.51 -13.93 -24.43
N VAL A 34 0.61 -12.84 -23.68
CA VAL A 34 1.81 -12.03 -23.48
C VAL A 34 1.79 -11.46 -22.06
N ALA A 35 2.96 -11.34 -21.45
CA ALA A 35 3.15 -10.66 -20.17
C ALA A 35 4.46 -9.87 -20.23
N TRP A 36 4.36 -8.58 -19.91
CA TRP A 36 5.45 -7.62 -20.03
C TRP A 36 5.54 -6.80 -18.74
N SER A 37 6.76 -6.51 -18.30
CA SER A 37 6.99 -5.61 -17.18
C SER A 37 8.19 -4.71 -17.44
N ILE A 38 8.28 -3.64 -16.66
CA ILE A 38 9.46 -2.79 -16.59
C ILE A 38 9.52 -2.17 -15.19
N LEU A 39 10.67 -2.29 -14.55
CA LEU A 39 11.00 -1.67 -13.27
C LEU A 39 12.12 -0.66 -13.54
N PRO A 40 11.85 0.66 -13.68
CA PRO A 40 12.82 1.61 -14.22
C PRO A 40 14.17 1.62 -13.48
N PRO A 41 14.25 1.59 -12.14
CA PRO A 41 15.53 1.51 -11.44
C PRO A 41 16.23 0.14 -11.52
N GLY A 42 15.71 -0.85 -12.25
CA GLY A 42 16.24 -2.21 -12.24
C GLY A 42 15.97 -2.97 -10.94
N GLU A 43 16.43 -4.22 -10.88
CA GLU A 43 16.13 -5.12 -9.76
C GLU A 43 17.09 -4.98 -8.59
N ASN A 44 18.36 -4.66 -8.83
CA ASN A 44 19.36 -4.53 -7.77
C ASN A 44 19.28 -3.16 -7.10
N GLY A 45 18.61 -3.09 -5.95
CA GLY A 45 18.55 -1.94 -5.06
C GLY A 45 19.53 -1.98 -3.89
N SER A 46 20.58 -2.81 -3.96
CA SER A 46 21.62 -2.83 -2.92
C SER A 46 22.64 -1.69 -3.11
N LEU A 47 23.45 -1.44 -2.08
CA LEU A 47 24.55 -0.48 -2.16
C LEU A 47 25.72 -0.97 -3.04
N THR A 48 25.72 -2.26 -3.42
CA THR A 48 26.71 -2.84 -4.33
C THR A 48 26.15 -2.87 -5.74
N PHE A 49 26.65 -1.99 -6.61
CA PHE A 49 26.11 -1.86 -7.95
C PHE A 49 26.52 -3.03 -8.84
N ASN A 50 25.62 -3.45 -9.72
CA ASN A 50 25.86 -4.48 -10.71
C ASN A 50 25.08 -4.18 -12.00
N ARG A 51 25.11 -5.09 -12.96
CA ARG A 51 24.42 -4.89 -14.25
C ARG A 51 22.92 -4.64 -14.12
N ASN A 52 22.27 -5.15 -13.06
CA ASN A 52 20.82 -5.06 -12.85
C ASN A 52 20.42 -3.84 -11.99
N THR A 53 21.34 -2.89 -11.76
CA THR A 53 21.12 -1.67 -10.97
C THR A 53 20.42 -0.56 -11.75
N ARG A 54 20.48 -0.56 -13.09
CA ARG A 54 19.85 0.46 -13.97
C ARG A 54 19.49 -0.08 -15.37
N ASP A 55 19.51 -1.39 -15.57
CA ASP A 55 19.35 -2.05 -16.88
C ASP A 55 17.99 -1.82 -17.56
N GLN A 56 17.02 -1.33 -16.80
CA GLN A 56 15.68 -1.05 -17.27
C GLN A 56 15.39 0.46 -17.42
N ALA A 57 16.27 1.34 -16.97
CA ALA A 57 16.05 2.79 -17.00
C ALA A 57 16.01 3.33 -18.44
N ALA A 58 17.02 3.02 -19.25
CA ALA A 58 17.09 3.44 -20.65
C ALA A 58 15.95 2.84 -21.50
N ARG A 59 15.45 1.66 -21.10
CA ARG A 59 14.29 1.05 -21.74
C ARG A 59 13.02 1.84 -21.46
N TYR A 60 12.83 2.27 -20.21
CA TYR A 60 11.67 3.06 -19.82
C TYR A 60 11.71 4.45 -20.48
N ASP A 61 12.87 5.10 -20.44
CA ASP A 61 13.09 6.41 -21.06
C ASP A 61 12.82 6.40 -22.57
N GLY A 62 13.13 5.30 -23.24
CA GLY A 62 12.85 5.13 -24.67
C GLY A 62 11.36 5.14 -25.06
N LEU A 63 10.43 5.02 -24.10
CA LEU A 63 9.00 5.19 -24.33
C LEU A 63 8.59 6.68 -24.41
N THR A 64 9.30 7.56 -23.71
CA THR A 64 8.94 8.99 -23.58
C THR A 64 8.83 9.70 -24.92
N PRO A 65 9.77 9.56 -25.88
CA PRO A 65 9.70 10.24 -27.17
C PRO A 65 8.53 9.78 -28.06
N LEU A 66 7.92 8.63 -27.78
CA LEU A 66 6.85 8.09 -28.62
C LEU A 66 5.53 8.86 -28.45
N ALA A 67 5.33 9.54 -27.31
CA ALA A 67 4.18 10.43 -27.04
C ALA A 67 2.79 9.88 -27.46
N GLY A 68 2.58 8.56 -27.33
CA GLY A 68 1.34 7.88 -27.70
C GLY A 68 1.37 7.13 -29.04
N ASN A 69 2.36 7.37 -29.89
CA ASN A 69 2.58 6.62 -31.14
C ASN A 69 3.36 5.32 -30.87
N VAL A 70 2.81 4.46 -30.01
CA VAL A 70 3.44 3.23 -29.54
C VAL A 70 2.98 2.04 -30.38
N THR A 71 3.92 1.31 -31.00
CA THR A 71 3.62 0.09 -31.75
C THR A 71 3.86 -1.17 -30.91
N PRO A 72 3.31 -2.35 -31.31
CA PRO A 72 3.64 -3.61 -30.65
C PRO A 72 5.15 -3.94 -30.62
N ARG A 73 5.92 -3.48 -31.62
CA ARG A 73 7.38 -3.65 -31.64
C ARG A 73 8.05 -2.80 -30.56
N ASP A 74 7.54 -1.60 -30.30
CA ASP A 74 8.05 -0.74 -29.24
C ASP A 74 7.81 -1.37 -27.86
N ILE A 75 6.63 -1.95 -27.63
CA ILE A 75 6.36 -2.70 -26.39
C ILE A 75 7.37 -3.84 -26.20
N ALA A 76 7.58 -4.67 -27.23
CA ALA A 76 8.54 -5.78 -27.16
C ALA A 76 10.00 -5.32 -27.04
N ARG A 77 10.33 -4.10 -27.47
CA ARG A 77 11.66 -3.50 -27.36
C ARG A 77 11.91 -2.94 -25.96
N TYR A 78 10.95 -2.18 -25.43
CA TYR A 78 11.13 -1.42 -24.21
C TYR A 78 10.71 -2.20 -22.97
N PHE A 79 9.66 -3.01 -23.01
CA PHE A 79 9.33 -3.88 -21.88
C PHE A 79 10.10 -5.20 -21.93
N LYS A 80 10.37 -5.79 -20.77
CA LYS A 80 10.94 -7.14 -20.68
C LYS A 80 9.82 -8.19 -20.57
N PRO A 81 10.00 -9.40 -21.14
CA PRO A 81 9.07 -10.50 -20.91
C PRO A 81 8.97 -10.82 -19.41
N ALA A 82 7.76 -11.11 -18.94
CA ALA A 82 7.47 -11.50 -17.56
C ALA A 82 6.64 -12.80 -17.49
N PRO A 83 7.15 -13.93 -18.04
CA PRO A 83 6.50 -15.22 -17.89
C PRO A 83 6.44 -15.64 -16.42
N LEU A 84 5.56 -16.57 -16.07
CA LEU A 84 5.75 -17.28 -14.82
C LEU A 84 6.86 -18.32 -14.97
N GLY A 85 7.71 -18.45 -13.96
CA GLY A 85 9.00 -19.13 -14.05
C GLY A 85 9.98 -18.39 -14.97
N LEU A 86 11.00 -19.11 -15.43
CA LEU A 86 12.04 -18.54 -16.28
C LEU A 86 11.61 -18.38 -17.75
N GLY A 87 10.56 -19.07 -18.20
CA GLY A 87 10.18 -19.11 -19.61
C GLY A 87 11.35 -19.50 -20.51
N ARG A 88 11.79 -18.60 -21.39
CA ARG A 88 12.97 -18.78 -22.26
C ARG A 88 14.26 -18.18 -21.69
N ASP A 89 14.19 -17.53 -20.54
CA ASP A 89 15.35 -16.95 -19.89
C ASP A 89 16.20 -18.02 -19.18
N ARG A 90 17.42 -17.65 -18.79
CA ARG A 90 18.39 -18.52 -18.13
C ARG A 90 18.58 -18.10 -16.67
N ALA A 91 18.64 -19.09 -15.79
CA ALA A 91 19.09 -18.89 -14.42
C ALA A 91 20.51 -18.31 -14.41
N ARG A 92 20.69 -17.18 -13.74
CA ARG A 92 22.00 -16.54 -13.52
C ARG A 92 22.62 -16.91 -12.19
N SER A 93 21.79 -17.11 -11.18
CA SER A 93 22.21 -17.65 -9.89
C SER A 93 21.12 -18.53 -9.31
N ARG A 94 21.53 -19.42 -8.40
CA ARG A 94 20.64 -20.25 -7.61
C ARG A 94 21.14 -20.26 -6.17
N GLU A 95 20.21 -20.09 -5.25
CA GLU A 95 20.46 -20.05 -3.81
C GLU A 95 19.50 -21.01 -3.10
N GLN A 96 19.93 -21.61 -1.98
CA GLN A 96 19.09 -22.42 -1.10
C GLN A 96 19.32 -21.97 0.34
N PRO A 97 18.69 -20.88 0.79
CA PRO A 97 18.99 -20.28 2.10
C PRO A 97 18.56 -21.17 3.28
N ARG A 98 17.64 -22.12 3.04
CA ARG A 98 17.30 -23.21 3.96
C ARG A 98 16.64 -24.36 3.21
N ARG A 99 16.57 -25.54 3.86
CA ARG A 99 15.84 -26.70 3.34
C ARG A 99 14.39 -26.31 3.02
N GLY A 100 13.95 -26.59 1.79
CA GLY A 100 12.59 -26.31 1.33
C GLY A 100 12.42 -24.95 0.64
N VAL A 101 13.47 -24.11 0.59
CA VAL A 101 13.49 -22.84 -0.14
C VAL A 101 14.51 -22.91 -1.28
N THR A 102 14.09 -22.49 -2.47
CA THR A 102 14.97 -22.30 -3.63
C THR A 102 14.72 -20.92 -4.19
N ILE A 103 15.79 -20.17 -4.44
CA ILE A 103 15.73 -18.87 -5.09
C ILE A 103 16.55 -18.97 -6.37
N VAL A 104 15.97 -18.58 -7.49
CA VAL A 104 16.67 -18.48 -8.77
C VAL A 104 16.55 -17.05 -9.26
N ARG A 105 17.64 -16.47 -9.76
CA ARG A 105 17.60 -15.14 -10.40
C ARG A 105 17.71 -15.24 -11.90
N ASP A 106 16.89 -14.48 -12.61
CA ASP A 106 16.89 -14.40 -14.08
C ASP A 106 17.98 -13.42 -14.61
N THR A 107 17.97 -13.13 -15.90
CA THR A 107 18.96 -12.20 -16.49
C THR A 107 18.81 -10.75 -16.05
N PHE A 108 17.59 -10.35 -15.66
CA PHE A 108 17.24 -9.03 -15.13
C PHE A 108 17.40 -8.94 -13.61
N GLY A 109 17.77 -10.05 -12.96
CA GLY A 109 17.98 -10.12 -11.52
C GLY A 109 16.71 -10.45 -10.74
N VAL A 110 15.56 -10.63 -11.40
CA VAL A 110 14.26 -10.92 -10.78
C VAL A 110 14.37 -12.23 -10.02
N ALA A 111 13.94 -12.22 -8.76
CA ALA A 111 14.00 -13.39 -7.92
C ALA A 111 12.74 -14.26 -8.08
N HIS A 112 12.96 -15.52 -8.46
CA HIS A 112 11.95 -16.57 -8.45
C HIS A 112 12.10 -17.40 -7.18
N VAL A 113 11.24 -17.13 -6.20
CA VAL A 113 11.21 -17.78 -4.89
C VAL A 113 10.25 -18.97 -4.93
N ALA A 114 10.79 -20.16 -4.69
CA ALA A 114 10.03 -21.40 -4.57
C ALA A 114 10.11 -21.98 -3.16
N GLY A 115 8.97 -22.36 -2.60
CA GLY A 115 8.85 -22.92 -1.25
C GLY A 115 8.01 -24.20 -1.19
N LYS A 116 8.34 -25.13 -0.27
CA LYS A 116 7.53 -26.33 0.01
C LYS A 116 6.32 -26.05 0.89
N THR A 117 6.42 -25.05 1.76
CA THR A 117 5.35 -24.55 2.62
C THR A 117 5.17 -23.05 2.40
N GLU A 118 4.04 -22.48 2.83
CA GLU A 118 3.83 -21.02 2.76
C GLU A 118 4.89 -20.25 3.56
N ALA A 119 5.33 -20.82 4.69
CA ALA A 119 6.42 -20.27 5.48
C ALA A 119 7.76 -20.30 4.72
N ASP A 120 7.99 -21.29 3.87
CA ASP A 120 9.18 -21.36 3.00
C ASP A 120 9.15 -20.25 1.95
N VAL A 121 8.02 -20.06 1.27
CA VAL A 121 7.84 -18.97 0.29
C VAL A 121 8.06 -17.62 0.96
N ALA A 122 7.40 -17.36 2.09
CA ALA A 122 7.51 -16.11 2.82
C ALA A 122 8.93 -15.85 3.34
N PHE A 123 9.60 -16.88 3.87
CA PHE A 123 11.00 -16.80 4.27
C PHE A 123 11.91 -16.42 3.11
N GLY A 124 11.72 -17.05 1.94
CA GLY A 124 12.48 -16.73 0.74
C GLY A 124 12.25 -15.28 0.28
N ALA A 125 11.00 -14.80 0.33
CA ALA A 125 10.67 -13.41 0.03
C ALA A 125 11.39 -12.43 0.97
N GLY A 126 11.43 -12.74 2.28
CA GLY A 126 12.17 -11.94 3.26
C GLY A 126 13.68 -11.95 3.04
N TRP A 127 14.25 -13.09 2.66
CA TRP A 127 15.66 -13.23 2.30
C TRP A 127 16.01 -12.34 1.10
N VAL A 128 15.21 -12.40 0.03
CA VAL A 128 15.42 -11.56 -1.17
C VAL A 128 15.22 -10.08 -0.86
N ALA A 129 14.20 -9.71 -0.09
CA ALA A 129 13.98 -8.32 0.30
C ALA A 129 15.18 -7.74 1.08
N ALA A 130 15.80 -8.53 1.96
CA ALA A 130 17.02 -8.12 2.66
C ALA A 130 18.22 -7.99 1.71
N ALA A 131 18.38 -8.93 0.77
CA ALA A 131 19.44 -8.89 -0.22
C ALA A 131 19.35 -7.65 -1.12
N ASP A 132 18.16 -7.38 -1.64
CA ASP A 132 17.99 -6.42 -2.72
C ASP A 132 17.55 -5.04 -2.24
N ARG A 133 16.99 -4.94 -1.03
CA ARG A 133 16.47 -3.68 -0.44
C ARG A 133 16.89 -3.52 1.03
N GLY A 134 17.95 -4.21 1.47
CA GLY A 134 18.39 -4.21 2.87
C GLY A 134 18.70 -2.84 3.45
N ALA A 135 19.25 -1.91 2.66
CA ALA A 135 19.50 -0.53 3.08
C ALA A 135 18.19 0.22 3.37
N LEU A 136 17.20 0.12 2.47
CA LEU A 136 15.87 0.72 2.67
C LEU A 136 15.17 0.11 3.89
N LEU A 137 15.25 -1.21 4.06
CA LEU A 137 14.68 -1.89 5.23
C LEU A 137 15.24 -1.31 6.53
N GLN A 138 16.56 -1.06 6.60
CA GLN A 138 17.19 -0.51 7.81
C GLN A 138 16.85 0.96 8.01
N LEU A 139 16.96 1.79 6.98
CA LEU A 139 16.66 3.23 7.05
C LEU A 139 15.21 3.51 7.42
N LEU A 140 14.28 2.73 6.88
CA LEU A 140 12.85 2.96 7.07
C LEU A 140 12.28 2.22 8.28
N ARG A 141 13.00 1.23 8.87
CA ARG A 141 12.46 0.41 9.94
C ARG A 141 11.89 1.21 11.11
N GLY A 142 12.70 2.11 11.66
CA GLY A 142 12.26 3.01 12.74
C GLY A 142 11.16 3.93 12.23
N PRO A 143 11.46 4.80 11.24
CA PRO A 143 10.52 5.79 10.74
C PRO A 143 9.16 5.24 10.31
N ALA A 144 9.09 4.05 9.70
CA ALA A 144 7.83 3.42 9.28
C ALA A 144 6.83 3.22 10.43
N ARG A 145 7.27 3.20 11.69
CA ARG A 145 6.38 3.10 12.86
C ARG A 145 5.54 4.37 13.04
N LEU A 146 6.09 5.54 12.66
CA LEU A 146 5.40 6.82 12.71
C LEU A 146 4.18 6.83 11.77
N ALA A 147 4.23 6.07 10.67
CA ALA A 147 3.14 5.94 9.71
C ALA A 147 1.87 5.30 10.28
N ALA A 148 1.98 4.49 11.34
CA ALA A 148 0.83 3.87 11.99
C ALA A 148 0.15 4.80 13.02
N LEU A 149 0.84 5.86 13.43
CA LEU A 149 0.46 6.70 14.57
C LEU A 149 -0.11 8.06 14.18
N ASP A 150 -0.08 8.40 12.89
CA ASP A 150 -0.48 9.70 12.34
C ASP A 150 0.24 10.88 13.02
N VAL A 151 1.56 10.74 13.21
CA VAL A 151 2.39 11.77 13.84
C VAL A 151 2.41 13.02 12.98
N SER A 152 1.87 14.11 13.52
CA SER A 152 1.73 15.39 12.85
C SER A 152 3.09 15.98 12.41
N GLY A 153 3.17 16.46 11.17
CA GLY A 153 4.34 17.22 10.67
C GLY A 153 5.57 16.36 10.39
N VAL A 154 5.39 15.04 10.31
CA VAL A 154 6.47 14.09 10.15
C VAL A 154 6.19 13.20 8.95
N ASP A 155 7.07 13.22 7.94
CA ASP A 155 7.07 12.26 6.84
C ASP A 155 8.08 11.13 7.13
N PRO A 156 7.62 9.89 7.38
CA PRO A 156 8.47 8.74 7.63
C PRO A 156 9.50 8.44 6.53
N LEU A 157 9.12 8.63 5.26
CA LEU A 157 10.02 8.40 4.13
C LEU A 157 11.11 9.47 4.11
N GLN A 158 10.75 10.74 4.33
CA GLN A 158 11.74 11.82 4.39
C GLN A 158 12.72 11.63 5.53
N ILE A 159 12.26 11.22 6.72
CA ILE A 159 13.18 10.91 7.84
C ILE A 159 14.18 9.84 7.42
N GLY A 160 13.70 8.66 7.00
CA GLY A 160 14.61 7.54 6.72
C GLY A 160 15.54 7.81 5.54
N LEU A 161 15.04 8.44 4.47
CA LEU A 161 15.84 8.72 3.28
C LEU A 161 16.82 9.88 3.45
N SER A 162 16.60 10.78 4.40
CA SER A 162 17.57 11.83 4.76
C SER A 162 18.64 11.34 5.76
N GLY A 163 18.63 10.06 6.14
CA GLY A 163 19.57 9.49 7.11
C GLY A 163 19.17 9.72 8.58
N GLY A 164 17.95 10.18 8.83
CA GLY A 164 17.38 10.22 10.17
C GLY A 164 16.98 8.83 10.67
N SER A 165 16.81 8.70 11.99
CA SER A 165 16.38 7.48 12.64
C SER A 165 15.27 7.76 13.66
N PHE A 166 14.52 6.73 14.01
CA PHE A 166 13.46 6.83 15.00
C PHE A 166 13.48 5.63 15.93
N VAL A 167 13.50 5.89 17.23
CA VAL A 167 13.41 4.89 18.28
C VAL A 167 12.02 4.97 18.91
N PRO A 168 11.17 3.94 18.76
CA PRO A 168 9.83 3.96 19.30
C PRO A 168 9.82 3.85 20.84
N SER A 169 8.82 4.47 21.46
CA SER A 169 8.48 4.24 22.87
C SER A 169 7.87 2.84 23.08
N PRO A 170 7.78 2.37 24.34
CA PRO A 170 6.98 1.19 24.67
C PRO A 170 5.50 1.31 24.27
N GLU A 171 4.93 2.52 24.34
CA GLU A 171 3.54 2.79 23.97
C GLU A 171 3.31 2.61 22.46
N THR A 172 4.23 3.11 21.62
CA THR A 172 4.23 2.87 20.17
C THR A 172 4.32 1.37 19.84
N GLU A 173 5.20 0.66 20.53
CA GLU A 173 5.38 -0.78 20.33
C GLU A 173 4.16 -1.59 20.80
N ALA A 174 3.42 -1.11 21.81
CA ALA A 174 2.14 -1.68 22.23
C ALA A 174 1.04 -1.41 21.19
N PHE A 175 0.96 -0.20 20.65
CA PHE A 175 0.00 0.17 19.59
C PHE A 175 0.13 -0.75 18.37
N LEU A 176 1.35 -1.01 17.90
CA LEU A 176 1.60 -1.96 16.81
C LEU A 176 1.23 -3.40 17.19
N SER A 177 1.39 -3.77 18.47
CA SER A 177 1.08 -5.13 18.94
C SER A 177 -0.43 -5.42 18.88
N ASN A 178 -1.29 -4.41 19.10
CA ASN A 178 -2.75 -4.55 18.98
C ASN A 178 -3.18 -5.05 17.58
N GLN A 179 -2.41 -4.73 16.54
CA GLN A 179 -2.70 -5.20 15.18
C GLN A 179 -2.42 -6.70 14.99
N ILE A 180 -1.49 -7.26 15.76
CA ILE A 180 -1.27 -8.72 15.81
C ILE A 180 -2.53 -9.39 16.35
N ASP A 181 -3.14 -8.82 17.38
CA ASP A 181 -4.38 -9.34 17.96
C ASP A 181 -5.58 -9.15 17.02
N ALA A 182 -5.64 -8.03 16.28
CA ALA A 182 -6.61 -7.84 15.22
C ALA A 182 -6.51 -8.94 14.15
N LEU A 183 -5.30 -9.34 13.73
CA LEU A 183 -5.15 -10.51 12.85
C LEU A 183 -5.61 -11.80 13.53
N ARG A 184 -5.22 -12.07 14.78
CA ARG A 184 -5.64 -13.29 15.50
C ARG A 184 -7.16 -13.41 15.57
N SER A 185 -7.88 -12.29 15.69
CA SER A 185 -9.35 -12.25 15.73
C SER A 185 -10.01 -12.81 14.46
N LEU A 186 -9.28 -12.87 13.34
CA LEU A 186 -9.72 -13.52 12.09
C LEU A 186 -9.61 -15.05 12.12
N GLY A 187 -9.32 -15.65 13.28
CA GLY A 187 -9.29 -17.10 13.49
C GLY A 187 -8.19 -17.82 12.72
N VAL A 188 -8.53 -18.93 12.05
CA VAL A 188 -7.56 -19.78 11.34
C VAL A 188 -6.82 -19.01 10.25
N LYS A 189 -7.52 -18.19 9.47
CA LYS A 189 -6.90 -17.39 8.39
C LYS A 189 -5.91 -16.37 8.99
N GLY A 190 -6.30 -15.69 10.06
CA GLY A 190 -5.45 -14.76 10.80
C GLY A 190 -4.17 -15.38 11.32
N ASN A 191 -4.28 -16.51 12.02
CA ASN A 191 -3.13 -17.24 12.56
C ASN A 191 -2.19 -17.76 11.46
N ARG A 192 -2.75 -18.19 10.33
CA ARG A 192 -1.98 -18.61 9.14
C ARG A 192 -1.18 -17.45 8.55
N ILE A 193 -1.80 -16.28 8.39
CA ILE A 193 -1.11 -15.06 7.93
C ILE A 193 -0.01 -14.65 8.92
N LEU A 194 -0.27 -14.69 10.22
CA LEU A 194 0.76 -14.39 11.22
C LEU A 194 1.98 -15.32 11.12
N ALA A 195 1.78 -16.60 10.81
CA ALA A 195 2.89 -17.52 10.56
C ALA A 195 3.71 -17.12 9.33
N ILE A 196 3.05 -16.67 8.25
CA ILE A 196 3.69 -16.11 7.05
C ILE A 196 4.52 -14.86 7.40
N LEU A 197 3.94 -13.91 8.16
CA LEU A 197 4.65 -12.69 8.55
C LEU A 197 5.90 -12.98 9.39
N ARG A 198 5.81 -13.93 10.33
CA ARG A 198 6.96 -14.39 11.13
C ARG A 198 8.04 -15.03 10.25
N ALA A 199 7.64 -15.85 9.29
CA ALA A 199 8.58 -16.53 8.41
C ALA A 199 9.31 -15.54 7.49
N TYR A 200 8.61 -14.53 6.97
CA TYR A 200 9.22 -13.42 6.24
C TYR A 200 10.26 -12.68 7.08
N ALA A 201 9.89 -12.27 8.29
CA ALA A 201 10.80 -11.60 9.21
C ALA A 201 12.03 -12.46 9.58
N ALA A 202 11.84 -13.77 9.71
CA ALA A 202 12.94 -14.72 9.90
C ALA A 202 13.87 -14.81 8.68
N GLY A 203 13.32 -14.70 7.46
CA GLY A 203 14.08 -14.62 6.21
C GLY A 203 15.01 -13.42 6.17
N VAL A 204 14.47 -12.23 6.47
CA VAL A 204 15.24 -10.97 6.57
C VAL A 204 16.36 -11.12 7.60
N THR A 205 16.01 -11.54 8.81
CA THR A 205 16.96 -11.70 9.94
C THR A 205 18.06 -12.72 9.62
N ARG A 206 17.71 -13.82 8.95
CA ARG A 206 18.67 -14.86 8.59
C ARG A 206 19.64 -14.36 7.53
N TRP A 207 19.19 -13.55 6.58
CA TRP A 207 20.07 -12.90 5.60
C TRP A 207 21.06 -11.95 6.29
N TYR A 208 20.61 -11.11 7.23
CA TYR A 208 21.51 -10.23 7.99
C TYR A 208 22.62 -11.00 8.70
N ARG A 209 22.27 -12.11 9.39
CA ARG A 209 23.24 -12.92 10.12
C ARG A 209 24.28 -13.58 9.21
N VAL A 210 23.87 -14.06 8.03
CA VAL A 210 24.80 -14.77 7.11
C VAL A 210 25.72 -13.80 6.37
N ASN A 211 25.35 -12.52 6.30
CA ASN A 211 26.13 -11.47 5.63
C ASN A 211 26.74 -10.47 6.64
N ASP A 212 26.85 -10.84 7.91
CA ASP A 212 27.45 -10.04 8.99
C ASP A 212 26.92 -8.60 9.10
N VAL A 213 25.63 -8.41 8.75
CA VAL A 213 24.96 -7.12 8.91
C VAL A 213 24.54 -6.97 10.37
N SER A 214 25.17 -6.02 11.07
CA SER A 214 24.82 -5.67 12.45
C SER A 214 23.48 -4.95 12.51
N ALA A 215 22.40 -5.71 12.59
CA ALA A 215 21.03 -5.21 12.69
C ALA A 215 20.23 -6.04 13.70
N VAL A 216 19.33 -5.39 14.43
CA VAL A 216 18.43 -6.10 15.35
C VAL A 216 17.46 -7.01 14.56
N PRO A 217 17.04 -8.18 15.08
CA PRO A 217 16.17 -9.10 14.35
C PRO A 217 14.89 -8.44 13.85
N PHE A 218 14.52 -8.68 12.60
CA PHE A 218 13.26 -8.21 12.02
C PHE A 218 12.08 -9.00 12.62
N THR A 219 10.94 -8.35 12.79
CA THR A 219 9.78 -8.89 13.51
C THR A 219 8.47 -8.63 12.73
N VAL A 220 7.37 -9.22 13.22
CA VAL A 220 6.03 -8.94 12.66
C VAL A 220 5.65 -7.47 12.79
N LYS A 221 6.09 -6.78 13.85
CA LYS A 221 5.79 -5.36 14.04
C LYS A 221 6.49 -4.49 13.01
N ASP A 222 7.66 -4.91 12.53
CA ASP A 222 8.32 -4.25 11.41
C ASP A 222 7.47 -4.43 10.15
N VAL A 223 6.93 -5.62 9.87
CA VAL A 223 5.99 -5.82 8.75
C VAL A 223 4.74 -4.95 8.87
N ILE A 224 4.18 -4.81 10.08
CA ILE A 224 3.04 -3.93 10.35
C ILE A 224 3.40 -2.47 10.06
N ALA A 225 4.56 -1.99 10.54
CA ALA A 225 5.03 -0.64 10.29
C ALA A 225 5.22 -0.36 8.78
N PHE A 226 5.80 -1.29 8.03
CA PHE A 226 5.94 -1.17 6.57
C PHE A 226 4.57 -1.23 5.85
N THR A 227 3.61 -1.99 6.36
CA THR A 227 2.23 -1.99 5.83
C THR A 227 1.55 -0.65 6.08
N ALA A 228 1.75 -0.05 7.26
CA ALA A 228 1.26 1.28 7.58
C ALA A 228 1.91 2.37 6.74
N LEU A 229 3.20 2.23 6.40
CA LEU A 229 3.90 3.14 5.49
C LEU A 229 3.26 3.14 4.09
N ILE A 230 2.88 1.98 3.56
CA ILE A 230 2.16 1.87 2.28
C ILE A 230 0.77 2.50 2.41
N GLY A 231 0.03 2.13 3.45
CA GLY A 231 -1.34 2.60 3.69
C GLY A 231 -1.44 4.11 3.87
N SER A 232 -0.62 4.69 4.74
CA SER A 232 -0.58 6.13 5.04
C SER A 232 -0.10 6.99 3.86
N ARG A 233 0.62 6.42 2.89
CA ARG A 233 1.13 7.17 1.74
C ARG A 233 0.23 7.08 0.50
N PHE A 234 -0.43 5.94 0.32
CA PHE A 234 -1.13 5.64 -0.93
C PHE A 234 -2.59 5.22 -0.73
N GLY A 235 -2.98 4.87 0.49
CA GLY A 235 -4.30 4.33 0.85
C GLY A 235 -5.11 5.25 1.76
N THR A 236 -4.68 6.49 1.95
CA THR A 236 -5.35 7.52 2.74
C THR A 236 -5.61 8.76 1.90
N ASN A 237 -6.82 9.31 2.01
CA ASN A 237 -7.21 10.55 1.36
C ASN A 237 -8.18 11.31 2.27
N GLY A 238 -8.17 12.64 2.19
CA GLY A 238 -8.88 13.54 3.12
C GLY A 238 -7.92 14.54 3.75
N ALA A 239 -8.24 15.01 4.95
CA ALA A 239 -7.42 15.92 5.78
C ALA A 239 -7.14 17.32 5.18
N GLN A 240 -7.99 17.79 4.28
CA GLN A 240 -7.89 19.12 3.65
C GLN A 240 -8.87 20.14 4.21
N GLU A 241 -9.73 19.71 5.12
CA GLU A 241 -10.94 20.42 5.48
C GLU A 241 -10.63 21.75 6.13
N VAL A 242 -9.66 21.81 7.03
CA VAL A 242 -9.22 23.08 7.66
C VAL A 242 -8.66 24.04 6.61
N ARG A 243 -7.88 23.56 5.63
CA ARG A 243 -7.36 24.41 4.54
C ARG A 243 -8.49 24.93 3.66
N ASN A 244 -9.42 24.05 3.28
CA ASN A 244 -10.60 24.42 2.50
C ASN A 244 -11.48 25.43 3.24
N SER A 245 -11.61 25.26 4.55
CA SER A 245 -12.38 26.12 5.44
C SER A 245 -11.78 27.52 5.54
N MET A 246 -10.46 27.63 5.77
CA MET A 246 -9.75 28.91 5.70
C MET A 246 -9.87 29.58 4.32
N PHE A 247 -9.78 28.79 3.24
CA PHE A 247 -9.96 29.32 1.88
C PHE A 247 -11.39 29.86 1.65
N LEU A 248 -12.41 29.15 2.12
CA LEU A 248 -13.80 29.59 2.06
C LEU A 248 -14.04 30.85 2.91
N ASP A 249 -13.43 30.94 4.10
CA ASP A 249 -13.48 32.14 4.94
C ASP A 249 -12.82 33.34 4.23
N ALA A 250 -11.64 33.15 3.61
CA ALA A 250 -10.97 34.18 2.82
C ALA A 250 -11.83 34.68 1.64
N LEU A 251 -12.46 33.76 0.90
CA LEU A 251 -13.39 34.09 -0.17
C LEU A 251 -14.60 34.86 0.36
N SER A 252 -15.16 34.43 1.49
CA SER A 252 -16.33 35.07 2.12
C SER A 252 -16.02 36.48 2.59
N LYS A 253 -14.84 36.72 3.17
CA LYS A 253 -14.36 38.06 3.57
C LYS A 253 -14.17 38.99 2.37
N ARG A 254 -13.74 38.45 1.22
CA ARG A 254 -13.43 39.25 0.02
C ARG A 254 -14.65 39.53 -0.86
N PHE A 255 -15.52 38.54 -1.05
CA PHE A 255 -16.61 38.59 -2.02
C PHE A 255 -18.01 38.55 -1.38
N GLY A 256 -18.09 38.43 -0.05
CA GLY A 256 -19.34 38.15 0.64
C GLY A 256 -19.62 36.65 0.72
N ALA A 257 -20.43 36.23 1.70
CA ALA A 257 -20.65 34.81 2.00
C ALA A 257 -21.26 34.02 0.84
N GLU A 258 -22.22 34.60 0.11
CA GLU A 258 -22.91 33.93 -0.99
C GLU A 258 -21.97 33.71 -2.20
N ASP A 259 -21.35 34.78 -2.70
CA ASP A 259 -20.44 34.67 -3.84
C ASP A 259 -19.15 33.92 -3.48
N GLY A 260 -18.64 34.08 -2.26
CA GLY A 260 -17.51 33.30 -1.76
C GLY A 260 -17.80 31.79 -1.76
N ARG A 261 -19.01 31.39 -1.31
CA ARG A 261 -19.45 29.99 -1.36
C ARG A 261 -19.63 29.49 -2.79
N ARG A 262 -20.19 30.30 -3.70
CA ARG A 262 -20.32 29.93 -5.13
C ARG A 262 -18.96 29.66 -5.78
N ILE A 263 -18.00 30.56 -5.57
CA ILE A 263 -16.63 30.42 -6.08
C ILE A 263 -15.96 29.16 -5.47
N PHE A 264 -16.12 28.95 -4.17
CA PHE A 264 -15.56 27.77 -3.50
C PHE A 264 -16.10 26.46 -4.09
N VAL A 265 -17.42 26.36 -4.27
CA VAL A 265 -18.07 25.16 -4.84
C VAL A 265 -17.60 24.89 -6.27
N ASP A 266 -17.50 25.94 -7.09
CA ASP A 266 -17.00 25.87 -8.46
C ASP A 266 -15.56 25.32 -8.51
N LEU A 267 -14.65 25.92 -7.72
CA LEU A 267 -13.25 25.51 -7.66
C LEU A 267 -13.05 24.12 -7.04
N ARG A 268 -13.98 23.66 -6.19
CA ARG A 268 -13.85 22.35 -5.54
C ARG A 268 -14.14 21.20 -6.50
N ALA A 269 -14.92 21.41 -7.56
CA ALA A 269 -15.31 20.38 -8.52
C ALA A 269 -15.82 19.08 -7.83
N VAL A 270 -16.73 19.24 -6.84
CA VAL A 270 -17.21 18.14 -5.97
C VAL A 270 -17.78 16.97 -6.79
N ASN A 271 -18.58 17.28 -7.80
CA ASN A 271 -19.18 16.31 -8.71
C ASN A 271 -19.41 16.99 -10.06
N ASP A 272 -18.38 16.96 -10.91
CA ASP A 272 -18.41 17.51 -12.25
C ASP A 272 -19.14 16.54 -13.21
N PRO A 273 -20.31 16.91 -13.78
CA PRO A 273 -21.06 16.05 -14.69
C PRO A 273 -20.37 15.84 -16.06
N GLU A 274 -19.37 16.66 -16.41
CA GLU A 274 -18.60 16.53 -17.65
C GLU A 274 -17.41 15.58 -17.49
N SER A 275 -17.08 15.19 -16.26
CA SER A 275 -15.98 14.29 -15.97
C SER A 275 -16.26 12.85 -16.46
N PRO A 276 -15.35 12.21 -17.22
CA PRO A 276 -15.53 10.84 -17.66
C PRO A 276 -15.50 9.87 -16.47
N SER A 277 -16.49 8.97 -16.39
CA SER A 277 -16.61 7.99 -15.32
C SER A 277 -15.93 6.66 -15.66
N THR A 278 -15.15 6.09 -14.73
CA THR A 278 -14.56 4.74 -14.87
C THR A 278 -15.60 3.63 -14.90
N VAL A 279 -16.70 3.80 -14.17
CA VAL A 279 -17.78 2.80 -14.08
C VAL A 279 -19.14 3.46 -14.24
N THR A 280 -20.08 2.74 -14.85
CA THR A 280 -21.47 3.19 -14.98
C THR A 280 -22.21 3.11 -13.63
N GLY A 281 -22.99 4.12 -13.31
CA GLY A 281 -23.82 4.18 -12.09
C GLY A 281 -23.41 5.32 -11.17
N THR A 282 -24.17 5.51 -10.08
CA THR A 282 -23.95 6.58 -9.11
C THR A 282 -23.63 5.98 -7.74
N PHE A 283 -22.53 6.42 -7.15
CA PHE A 283 -22.07 6.01 -5.82
C PHE A 283 -21.92 7.27 -4.97
N PRO A 284 -23.01 7.78 -4.36
CA PRO A 284 -22.97 9.05 -3.64
C PRO A 284 -22.12 8.89 -2.39
N TYR A 285 -20.95 9.51 -2.39
CA TYR A 285 -20.02 9.53 -1.28
C TYR A 285 -19.32 10.88 -1.21
N ALA A 286 -19.12 11.41 0.00
CA ALA A 286 -18.52 12.71 0.24
C ALA A 286 -19.20 13.89 -0.51
N LEU A 287 -20.53 13.81 -0.68
CA LEU A 287 -21.34 14.93 -1.19
C LEU A 287 -21.80 15.82 -0.02
N PRO A 288 -21.84 17.15 -0.18
CA PRO A 288 -22.31 18.06 0.85
C PRO A 288 -23.82 17.97 1.02
N ASP A 289 -24.28 18.09 2.27
CA ASP A 289 -25.70 18.31 2.57
C ASP A 289 -26.14 19.74 2.22
N ALA A 290 -27.45 19.92 1.98
CA ALA A 290 -28.02 21.24 1.66
C ALA A 290 -27.78 22.28 2.76
N THR A 291 -27.75 21.83 4.01
CA THR A 291 -27.36 22.61 5.19
C THR A 291 -26.29 21.85 5.94
N ALA A 292 -25.23 22.54 6.38
CA ALA A 292 -24.09 21.90 7.03
C ALA A 292 -23.82 22.45 8.45
N PRO A 293 -24.78 22.39 9.39
CA PRO A 293 -24.60 22.94 10.75
C PRO A 293 -23.48 22.27 11.56
N GLY A 294 -23.07 21.06 11.19
CA GLY A 294 -21.94 20.37 11.81
C GLY A 294 -20.58 20.71 11.20
N SER A 295 -20.54 21.48 10.11
CA SER A 295 -19.30 21.92 9.46
C SER A 295 -18.88 23.28 9.98
N VAL A 296 -17.59 23.42 10.29
CA VAL A 296 -17.05 24.61 10.96
C VAL A 296 -16.19 25.45 10.01
N LEU A 297 -16.43 26.76 10.02
CA LEU A 297 -15.58 27.74 9.34
C LEU A 297 -14.43 28.16 10.27
N VAL A 298 -13.21 27.77 9.92
CA VAL A 298 -11.96 28.16 10.59
C VAL A 298 -11.52 29.49 10.01
N ASP A 299 -11.13 30.42 10.88
CA ASP A 299 -10.70 31.76 10.46
C ASP A 299 -9.45 31.66 9.57
N ASP A 300 -9.48 32.34 8.43
CA ASP A 300 -8.36 32.39 7.49
C ASP A 300 -7.04 32.81 8.16
N GLY A 301 -5.98 32.07 7.87
CA GLY A 301 -4.63 32.29 8.42
C GLY A 301 -4.46 31.96 9.91
N SER A 302 -5.47 31.41 10.59
CA SER A 302 -5.41 31.18 12.05
C SER A 302 -4.77 29.86 12.46
N TYR A 303 -4.69 28.88 11.56
CA TYR A 303 -4.18 27.55 11.89
C TYR A 303 -2.67 27.56 12.16
N VAL A 304 -2.30 27.04 13.33
CA VAL A 304 -0.92 26.84 13.79
C VAL A 304 -0.76 25.37 14.19
N GLY A 305 0.04 24.64 13.42
CA GLY A 305 0.26 23.22 13.63
C GLY A 305 1.05 22.57 12.51
N ALA A 306 0.91 21.25 12.37
CA ALA A 306 1.51 20.52 11.26
C ALA A 306 0.93 20.94 9.90
N ALA A 307 1.77 20.94 8.86
CA ALA A 307 1.34 21.26 7.51
C ALA A 307 0.18 20.37 7.05
N LEU A 308 -0.83 21.01 6.44
CA LEU A 308 -2.04 20.37 5.90
C LEU A 308 -1.89 20.08 4.40
N ASP A 309 -0.78 19.45 4.03
CA ASP A 309 -0.40 19.28 2.63
C ASP A 309 -1.24 18.18 1.94
N PRO A 310 -1.71 18.41 0.70
CA PRO A 310 -2.30 17.34 -0.10
C PRO A 310 -1.30 16.23 -0.36
N GLN A 311 -1.70 14.99 -0.06
CA GLN A 311 -1.05 13.85 -0.68
C GLN A 311 -1.38 13.84 -2.18
N ARG A 312 -0.36 14.03 -3.01
CA ARG A 312 -0.45 13.80 -4.46
C ARG A 312 -0.02 12.37 -4.74
N ALA A 313 -0.98 11.50 -5.02
CA ALA A 313 -0.73 10.19 -5.60
C ALA A 313 -1.22 10.19 -7.05
N ALA A 314 -0.37 9.71 -7.95
CA ALA A 314 -0.71 9.51 -9.34
C ALA A 314 -0.37 8.07 -9.69
N SER A 315 -1.25 7.40 -10.42
CA SER A 315 -1.08 6.05 -10.94
C SER A 315 -2.04 5.90 -12.11
N ASN A 316 -1.67 5.05 -13.06
CA ASN A 316 -2.48 4.83 -14.26
C ASN A 316 -2.89 3.36 -14.36
N ALA A 317 -4.10 3.12 -14.84
CA ALA A 317 -4.57 1.80 -15.24
C ALA A 317 -5.51 1.92 -16.45
N LEU A 318 -5.45 0.96 -17.36
CA LEU A 318 -6.34 0.79 -18.50
C LEU A 318 -6.70 -0.67 -18.64
N LEU A 319 -8.00 -0.95 -18.76
CA LEU A 319 -8.55 -2.27 -19.00
C LEU A 319 -9.25 -2.25 -20.35
N ILE A 320 -9.07 -3.30 -21.15
CA ILE A 320 -9.79 -3.46 -22.41
C ILE A 320 -10.40 -4.85 -22.38
N GLY A 321 -11.72 -4.95 -22.42
CA GLY A 321 -12.44 -6.22 -22.46
C GLY A 321 -12.29 -6.92 -23.82
N ALA A 322 -12.56 -8.23 -23.85
CA ALA A 322 -12.42 -9.07 -25.05
C ALA A 322 -13.13 -8.53 -26.30
N LYS A 323 -14.31 -7.91 -26.15
CA LYS A 323 -15.09 -7.34 -27.27
C LYS A 323 -14.45 -6.10 -27.91
N ARG A 324 -13.50 -5.46 -27.22
CA ARG A 324 -12.79 -4.25 -27.66
C ARG A 324 -11.35 -4.55 -28.10
N SER A 325 -10.86 -5.77 -27.89
CA SER A 325 -9.51 -6.17 -28.28
C SER A 325 -9.52 -6.92 -29.62
N GLN A 326 -8.48 -6.70 -30.43
CA GLN A 326 -8.36 -7.31 -31.75
C GLN A 326 -8.25 -8.84 -31.69
N ASN A 327 -7.67 -9.38 -30.62
CA ASN A 327 -7.44 -10.82 -30.44
C ASN A 327 -8.54 -11.50 -29.59
N GLY A 328 -9.60 -10.79 -29.22
CA GLY A 328 -10.69 -11.34 -28.42
C GLY A 328 -10.33 -11.70 -26.99
N ARG A 329 -9.23 -11.16 -26.43
CA ARG A 329 -8.77 -11.41 -25.05
C ARG A 329 -8.70 -10.11 -24.25
N PRO A 330 -9.04 -10.11 -22.95
CA PRO A 330 -8.86 -8.92 -22.11
C PRO A 330 -7.40 -8.46 -22.04
N LEU A 331 -7.20 -7.15 -21.89
CA LEU A 331 -5.89 -6.51 -21.72
C LEU A 331 -5.90 -5.66 -20.44
N LEU A 332 -4.79 -5.70 -19.70
CA LEU A 332 -4.54 -4.84 -18.55
C LEU A 332 -3.19 -4.14 -18.75
N LEU A 333 -3.20 -2.81 -18.74
CA LEU A 333 -2.01 -1.97 -18.61
C LEU A 333 -2.12 -1.21 -17.29
N ALA A 334 -1.11 -1.31 -16.44
CA ALA A 334 -1.09 -0.58 -15.18
C ALA A 334 0.32 -0.09 -14.86
N GLY A 335 0.39 1.09 -14.23
CA GLY A 335 1.64 1.74 -13.83
C GLY A 335 1.48 2.45 -12.50
N PRO A 336 1.64 1.75 -11.36
CA PRO A 336 1.73 2.38 -10.05
C PRO A 336 2.94 3.32 -10.00
N GLN A 337 2.75 4.59 -9.63
CA GLN A 337 3.84 5.57 -9.58
C GLN A 337 4.25 5.84 -8.13
N VAL A 338 5.46 5.40 -7.78
CA VAL A 338 6.05 5.58 -6.45
C VAL A 338 7.34 6.42 -6.49
N GLY A 339 7.50 7.19 -7.58
CA GLY A 339 8.69 7.98 -7.88
C GLY A 339 9.86 7.17 -8.45
N TYR A 340 10.85 7.89 -8.98
CA TYR A 340 12.06 7.35 -9.58
C TYR A 340 13.25 7.59 -8.64
N PHE A 341 13.43 6.70 -7.67
CA PHE A 341 14.52 6.77 -6.70
C PHE A 341 15.48 5.61 -6.90
N PHE A 342 16.74 5.80 -6.51
CA PHE A 342 17.68 4.71 -6.33
C PHE A 342 18.16 4.65 -4.88
N PRO A 343 18.07 3.50 -4.19
CA PRO A 343 17.36 2.29 -4.65
C PRO A 343 15.85 2.52 -4.76
N GLY A 344 15.23 1.89 -5.77
CA GLY A 344 13.77 1.98 -5.95
C GLY A 344 13.04 1.30 -4.80
N PHE A 345 11.90 1.85 -4.37
CA PHE A 345 11.07 1.20 -3.34
C PHE A 345 10.59 -0.17 -3.80
N LEU A 346 10.15 -0.29 -5.06
CA LEU A 346 9.61 -1.54 -5.57
C LEU A 346 10.72 -2.47 -6.08
N ALA A 347 10.44 -3.76 -6.00
CA ALA A 347 11.20 -4.85 -6.58
C ALA A 347 10.24 -5.74 -7.39
N GLU A 348 10.74 -6.54 -8.32
CA GLU A 348 9.95 -7.60 -8.95
C GLU A 348 10.31 -8.96 -8.34
N MET A 349 9.29 -9.73 -7.98
CA MET A 349 9.49 -11.06 -7.41
C MET A 349 8.41 -12.02 -7.91
N GLU A 350 8.80 -13.28 -8.10
CA GLU A 350 7.88 -14.40 -8.26
C GLU A 350 7.86 -15.26 -6.99
N LEU A 351 6.65 -15.59 -6.53
CA LEU A 351 6.38 -16.44 -5.38
C LEU A 351 5.66 -17.71 -5.87
N SER A 352 6.25 -18.88 -5.61
CA SER A 352 5.73 -20.16 -6.10
C SER A 352 5.79 -21.27 -5.05
N GLY A 353 4.79 -22.17 -5.09
CA GLY A 353 4.71 -23.34 -4.23
C GLY A 353 3.79 -23.15 -3.01
N ALA A 354 3.32 -24.26 -2.45
CA ALA A 354 2.38 -24.27 -1.31
C ALA A 354 1.11 -23.40 -1.51
N GLY A 355 0.63 -23.31 -2.75
CA GLY A 355 -0.52 -22.49 -3.15
C GLY A 355 -0.14 -21.13 -3.74
N PHE A 356 1.09 -20.63 -3.50
CA PHE A 356 1.58 -19.43 -4.16
C PHE A 356 1.87 -19.70 -5.65
N SER A 357 1.49 -18.74 -6.48
CA SER A 357 1.76 -18.78 -7.92
C SER A 357 1.62 -17.39 -8.52
N THR A 358 2.42 -16.42 -8.05
CA THR A 358 2.28 -15.02 -8.47
C THR A 358 3.61 -14.37 -8.78
N ARG A 359 3.61 -13.45 -9.75
CA ARG A 359 4.76 -12.63 -10.12
C ARG A 359 4.32 -11.17 -10.25
N GLY A 360 5.13 -10.24 -9.75
CA GLY A 360 4.87 -8.81 -9.92
C GLY A 360 5.65 -7.94 -8.96
N GLY A 361 5.14 -6.72 -8.74
CA GLY A 361 5.75 -5.74 -7.86
C GLY A 361 5.54 -6.07 -6.39
N VAL A 362 6.63 -6.01 -5.63
CA VAL A 362 6.65 -6.13 -4.17
C VAL A 362 7.20 -4.86 -3.54
N PHE A 363 6.80 -4.58 -2.30
CA PHE A 363 7.39 -3.54 -1.48
C PHE A 363 8.23 -4.20 -0.37
N PRO A 364 9.48 -3.76 -0.12
CA PRO A 364 10.31 -4.34 0.92
C PRO A 364 9.68 -4.09 2.27
N GLY A 365 9.51 -5.18 3.03
CA GLY A 365 8.88 -5.13 4.35
C GLY A 365 7.56 -5.89 4.42
N VAL A 366 6.99 -6.29 3.26
CA VAL A 366 5.76 -7.10 3.18
C VAL A 366 5.99 -8.37 2.33
N PRO A 367 5.33 -9.50 2.64
CA PRO A 367 5.66 -10.80 2.03
C PRO A 367 4.87 -11.16 0.76
N PHE A 368 4.16 -10.21 0.16
CA PHE A 368 3.21 -10.48 -0.93
C PHE A 368 3.51 -9.65 -2.18
N VAL A 369 3.22 -10.21 -3.35
CA VAL A 369 3.06 -9.42 -4.58
C VAL A 369 1.85 -8.51 -4.39
N LEU A 370 2.04 -7.20 -4.53
CA LEU A 370 1.02 -6.18 -4.32
C LEU A 370 0.18 -5.95 -5.57
N PHE A 371 0.82 -6.00 -6.73
CA PHE A 371 0.24 -5.90 -8.07
C PHE A 371 1.07 -6.74 -9.02
N GLY A 372 0.40 -7.44 -9.93
CA GLY A 372 1.06 -8.46 -10.74
C GLY A 372 0.05 -9.41 -11.34
N ARG A 373 0.42 -10.69 -11.40
CA ARG A 373 -0.42 -11.72 -11.98
C ARG A 373 -0.17 -13.09 -11.39
N GLY A 374 -1.20 -13.93 -11.48
CA GLY A 374 -1.10 -15.37 -11.39
C GLY A 374 -1.14 -16.04 -12.77
N PRO A 375 -1.40 -17.36 -12.83
CA PRO A 375 -1.52 -18.10 -14.07
C PRO A 375 -2.67 -17.61 -14.96
N ASP A 376 -3.82 -17.32 -14.33
CA ASP A 376 -5.10 -17.12 -15.01
C ASP A 376 -5.60 -15.67 -14.99
N PHE A 377 -5.04 -14.82 -14.13
CA PHE A 377 -5.49 -13.44 -13.99
C PHE A 377 -4.36 -12.49 -13.60
N ALA A 378 -4.57 -11.20 -13.85
CA ALA A 378 -3.72 -10.10 -13.42
C ALA A 378 -4.50 -9.10 -12.58
N TRP A 379 -3.80 -8.39 -11.70
CA TRP A 379 -4.38 -7.31 -10.92
C TRP A 379 -3.40 -6.16 -10.69
N SER A 380 -3.95 -4.96 -10.50
CA SER A 380 -3.18 -3.80 -10.10
C SER A 380 -4.03 -2.83 -9.28
N ALA A 381 -3.41 -1.75 -8.81
CA ALA A 381 -4.10 -0.71 -8.05
C ALA A 381 -3.62 0.70 -8.41
N THR A 382 -4.53 1.67 -8.28
CA THR A 382 -4.20 3.09 -8.13
C THR A 382 -4.67 3.58 -6.77
N ALA A 383 -4.06 4.63 -6.24
CA ALA A 383 -4.66 5.34 -5.10
C ALA A 383 -6.08 5.80 -5.48
N SER A 384 -7.02 5.65 -4.55
CA SER A 384 -8.38 6.17 -4.74
C SER A 384 -8.46 7.60 -4.18
N GLN A 385 -9.41 8.40 -4.68
CA GLN A 385 -9.76 9.68 -4.07
C GLN A 385 -10.86 9.53 -2.99
N ALA A 386 -11.21 8.30 -2.60
CA ALA A 386 -12.22 8.07 -1.59
C ALA A 386 -11.69 8.53 -0.22
N ASP A 387 -12.34 9.54 0.34
CA ASP A 387 -11.99 10.14 1.62
C ASP A 387 -12.18 9.14 2.77
N ASN A 388 -11.15 8.91 3.57
CA ASN A 388 -11.19 8.04 4.74
C ASN A 388 -10.54 8.66 5.99
N VAL A 389 -10.36 9.99 5.97
CA VAL A 389 -9.76 10.81 7.02
C VAL A 389 -10.55 12.10 7.20
N ASP A 390 -11.10 12.33 8.39
CA ASP A 390 -11.78 13.58 8.73
C ASP A 390 -10.99 14.41 9.76
N LEU A 391 -11.04 15.73 9.61
CA LEU A 391 -10.58 16.69 10.62
C LEU A 391 -11.74 17.18 11.49
N PHE A 392 -11.52 17.20 12.80
CA PHE A 392 -12.49 17.68 13.77
C PHE A 392 -12.00 18.98 14.44
N VAL A 393 -12.93 19.91 14.63
CA VAL A 393 -12.73 21.13 15.43
C VAL A 393 -13.20 20.85 16.86
N GLU A 394 -12.23 20.74 17.76
CA GLU A 394 -12.43 20.43 19.15
C GLU A 394 -12.62 21.75 19.93
N THR A 395 -13.79 21.91 20.56
CA THR A 395 -14.10 23.09 21.37
C THR A 395 -13.41 22.98 22.72
N LEU A 396 -12.54 23.94 23.06
CA LEU A 396 -11.83 23.96 24.34
C LEU A 396 -12.74 24.45 25.48
N CYS A 397 -12.63 23.86 26.67
CA CYS A 397 -13.56 24.13 27.79
C CYS A 397 -12.91 24.49 29.14
N GLU A 398 -11.60 24.32 29.32
CA GLU A 398 -10.85 24.73 30.54
C GLU A 398 -9.49 25.34 30.20
N ASP A 399 -8.67 24.60 29.46
CA ASP A 399 -7.37 25.02 28.95
C ASP A 399 -7.13 24.46 27.53
N ASP A 400 -5.92 24.59 27.01
CA ASP A 400 -5.55 24.09 25.68
C ASP A 400 -5.49 22.55 25.58
N ARG A 401 -5.71 21.82 26.68
CA ARG A 401 -5.64 20.35 26.76
C ARG A 401 -6.94 19.71 27.26
N HIS A 402 -8.03 20.46 27.30
CA HIS A 402 -9.36 19.91 27.59
C HIS A 402 -10.36 20.34 26.52
N TYR A 403 -11.19 19.41 26.09
CA TYR A 403 -12.14 19.60 24.99
C TYR A 403 -13.53 19.11 25.36
N LEU A 404 -14.55 19.77 24.79
CA LEU A 404 -15.95 19.43 25.03
C LEU A 404 -16.36 18.26 24.14
N TYR A 405 -16.71 17.13 24.78
CA TYR A 405 -17.28 15.97 24.09
C TYR A 405 -18.54 15.51 24.82
N ARG A 406 -19.66 15.46 24.09
CA ARG A 406 -20.99 15.05 24.61
C ARG A 406 -21.40 15.77 25.89
N GLY A 407 -21.11 17.08 25.95
CA GLY A 407 -21.44 17.94 27.08
C GLY A 407 -20.50 17.82 28.28
N GLN A 408 -19.43 17.03 28.19
CA GLN A 408 -18.41 16.88 29.23
C GLN A 408 -17.10 17.51 28.78
N CYS A 409 -16.40 18.16 29.71
CA CYS A 409 -15.05 18.64 29.47
C CYS A 409 -14.06 17.49 29.74
N GLU A 410 -13.47 16.94 28.68
CA GLU A 410 -12.56 15.80 28.75
C GLU A 410 -11.11 16.25 28.59
N ALA A 411 -10.20 15.65 29.36
CA ALA A 411 -8.77 15.85 29.18
C ALA A 411 -8.26 15.13 27.92
N MET A 412 -7.42 15.80 27.14
CA MET A 412 -6.67 15.18 26.06
C MET A 412 -5.65 14.19 26.64
N ARG A 413 -5.49 13.05 25.97
CA ARG A 413 -4.53 12.03 26.35
C ARG A 413 -3.18 12.30 25.71
N ARG A 414 -2.12 12.41 26.51
CA ARG A 414 -0.76 12.50 25.96
C ARG A 414 -0.28 11.11 25.51
N PHE A 415 0.09 10.99 24.24
CA PHE A 415 0.73 9.81 23.66
C PHE A 415 2.24 10.01 23.54
N VAL A 416 3.03 9.15 24.15
CA VAL A 416 4.50 9.20 24.02
C VAL A 416 4.91 8.39 22.80
N VAL A 417 5.36 9.05 21.73
CA VAL A 417 5.66 8.39 20.45
C VAL A 417 7.04 7.72 20.48
N GLY A 418 8.08 8.46 20.86
CA GLY A 418 9.46 7.96 20.86
C GLY A 418 10.48 9.08 20.67
N THR A 419 11.66 8.75 20.16
CA THR A 419 12.75 9.71 19.91
C THR A 419 13.12 9.72 18.45
N LEU A 420 13.12 10.91 17.85
CA LEU A 420 13.51 11.17 16.47
C LEU A 420 14.92 11.79 16.44
N THR A 421 15.81 11.21 15.64
CA THR A 421 17.16 11.72 15.42
C THR A 421 17.30 12.13 13.95
N ARG A 422 17.81 13.34 13.70
CA ARG A 422 18.15 13.81 12.34
C ARG A 422 19.65 14.09 12.28
N PRO A 423 20.31 13.90 11.12
CA PRO A 423 21.73 14.22 10.99
C PRO A 423 22.03 15.67 11.38
N GLY A 424 23.00 15.85 12.27
CA GLY A 424 23.44 17.18 12.71
C GLY A 424 22.48 17.90 13.67
N ALA A 425 21.40 17.25 14.14
CA ALA A 425 20.46 17.80 15.10
C ALA A 425 20.47 16.98 16.41
N PRO A 426 20.14 17.60 17.56
CA PRO A 426 19.94 16.85 18.80
C PRO A 426 18.75 15.90 18.69
N ASP A 427 18.78 14.83 19.50
CA ASP A 427 17.67 13.91 19.64
C ASP A 427 16.41 14.65 20.11
N GLN A 428 15.29 14.40 19.42
CA GLN A 428 14.02 15.05 19.66
C GLN A 428 12.99 14.03 20.20
N PRO A 429 12.60 14.11 21.48
CA PRO A 429 11.43 13.39 21.97
C PRO A 429 10.17 13.83 21.21
N VAL A 430 9.38 12.86 20.77
CA VAL A 430 8.13 13.05 20.04
C VAL A 430 6.98 12.55 20.90
N SER A 431 5.96 13.38 21.05
CA SER A 431 4.68 13.07 21.69
C SER A 431 3.61 13.99 21.11
N TYR A 432 2.36 13.57 21.13
CA TYR A 432 1.22 14.43 20.81
C TYR A 432 0.12 14.24 21.85
N ASP A 433 -0.78 15.22 21.93
CA ASP A 433 -2.04 15.07 22.63
C ASP A 433 -3.09 14.48 21.68
N GLU A 434 -4.03 13.70 22.21
CA GLU A 434 -5.04 12.97 21.46
C GLU A 434 -6.41 13.14 22.10
N THR A 435 -7.41 13.40 21.26
CA THR A 435 -8.84 13.38 21.64
C THR A 435 -9.47 12.03 21.27
N THR A 436 -10.75 11.85 21.57
CA THR A 436 -11.52 10.69 21.09
C THR A 436 -11.51 10.56 19.56
N HIS A 437 -11.35 11.67 18.82
CA HIS A 437 -11.27 11.69 17.36
C HIS A 437 -9.86 11.39 16.83
N GLY A 438 -8.81 11.49 17.66
CA GLY A 438 -7.45 11.10 17.30
C GLY A 438 -6.40 12.17 17.60
N PRO A 439 -5.18 12.06 17.03
CA PRO A 439 -4.07 12.96 17.31
C PRO A 439 -4.44 14.42 17.00
N VAL A 440 -4.08 15.32 17.91
CA VAL A 440 -4.19 16.77 17.71
C VAL A 440 -3.06 17.23 16.78
N LEU A 441 -3.42 17.84 15.65
CA LEU A 441 -2.48 18.33 14.63
C LEU A 441 -1.99 19.74 14.91
N GLY A 442 -2.80 20.53 15.61
CA GLY A 442 -2.58 21.95 15.83
C GLY A 442 -3.79 22.65 16.43
N TYR A 443 -3.74 23.96 16.43
CA TYR A 443 -4.79 24.86 16.93
C TYR A 443 -5.16 25.87 15.85
N ALA A 444 -6.37 26.38 15.91
CA ALA A 444 -6.83 27.45 15.03
C ALA A 444 -7.79 28.37 15.79
N THR A 445 -8.41 29.33 15.09
CA THR A 445 -9.51 30.11 15.65
C THR A 445 -10.80 29.95 14.83
N VAL A 446 -11.93 30.04 15.52
CA VAL A 446 -13.28 30.09 14.95
C VAL A 446 -13.98 31.30 15.55
N GLY A 447 -14.23 32.33 14.75
CA GLY A 447 -14.77 33.60 15.26
C GLY A 447 -13.87 34.22 16.33
N GLY A 448 -12.54 34.09 16.17
CA GLY A 448 -11.54 34.56 17.12
C GLY A 448 -11.36 33.71 18.38
N ARG A 449 -12.17 32.65 18.59
CA ARG A 449 -12.00 31.72 19.72
C ARG A 449 -11.07 30.59 19.35
N ARG A 450 -10.09 30.31 20.21
CA ARG A 450 -9.13 29.22 20.02
C ARG A 450 -9.83 27.86 20.09
N VAL A 451 -9.45 26.97 19.18
CA VAL A 451 -9.92 25.58 19.08
C VAL A 451 -8.73 24.66 18.79
N ALA A 452 -8.85 23.37 19.12
CA ALA A 452 -7.89 22.36 18.68
C ALA A 452 -8.39 21.65 17.42
N ILE A 453 -7.46 21.20 16.56
CA ILE A 453 -7.77 20.42 15.35
C ILE A 453 -7.23 19.01 15.55
N SER A 454 -8.11 18.01 15.53
CA SER A 454 -7.76 16.59 15.62
C SER A 454 -8.01 15.88 14.30
N MET A 455 -7.37 14.73 14.11
CA MET A 455 -7.49 13.91 12.90
C MET A 455 -8.01 12.51 13.23
N GLN A 456 -9.12 12.13 12.58
CA GLN A 456 -9.63 10.77 12.63
C GLN A 456 -9.37 10.04 11.31
N ARG A 457 -8.50 9.03 11.34
CA ARG A 457 -8.30 8.10 10.22
C ARG A 457 -8.95 6.76 10.50
N SER A 458 -9.84 6.35 9.59
CA SER A 458 -10.63 5.11 9.71
C SER A 458 -9.81 3.81 9.80
N THR A 459 -8.60 3.82 9.27
CA THR A 459 -7.69 2.67 9.19
C THR A 459 -6.61 2.67 10.28
N ARG A 460 -6.57 3.68 11.15
CA ARG A 460 -5.55 3.82 12.20
C ARG A 460 -5.62 2.63 13.17
N GLY A 461 -4.49 1.93 13.32
CA GLY A 461 -4.40 0.73 14.16
C GLY A 461 -5.06 -0.51 13.53
N ARG A 462 -5.34 -0.49 12.23
CA ARG A 462 -5.96 -1.58 11.46
C ARG A 462 -5.21 -1.88 10.16
N GLU A 463 -4.04 -1.30 9.97
CA GLU A 463 -3.28 -1.32 8.72
C GLU A 463 -3.01 -2.75 8.23
N ILE A 464 -2.70 -3.67 9.14
CA ILE A 464 -2.41 -5.05 8.78
C ILE A 464 -3.63 -5.82 8.22
N LEU A 465 -4.85 -5.34 8.43
CA LEU A 465 -6.08 -6.03 8.00
C LEU A 465 -6.34 -5.98 6.49
N ALA A 466 -5.53 -5.25 5.72
CA ALA A 466 -5.48 -5.39 4.26
C ALA A 466 -4.81 -6.71 3.80
N THR A 467 -3.97 -7.31 4.65
CA THR A 467 -3.17 -8.50 4.34
C THR A 467 -3.97 -9.74 3.92
N PRO A 468 -5.12 -10.07 4.52
CA PRO A 468 -5.96 -11.20 4.11
C PRO A 468 -6.39 -11.18 2.64
N ALA A 469 -6.60 -10.01 2.05
CA ALA A 469 -6.95 -9.87 0.64
C ALA A 469 -5.75 -10.18 -0.26
N LEU A 470 -4.58 -9.63 0.09
CA LEU A 470 -3.32 -9.91 -0.62
C LEU A 470 -2.93 -11.39 -0.52
N TYR A 471 -3.15 -12.01 0.64
CA TYR A 471 -2.96 -13.45 0.81
C TYR A 471 -3.84 -14.25 -0.17
N ASP A 472 -5.12 -13.91 -0.33
CA ASP A 472 -6.01 -14.62 -1.24
C ASP A 472 -5.61 -14.45 -2.72
N LEU A 473 -5.21 -13.23 -3.13
CA LEU A 473 -4.68 -12.97 -4.47
C LEU A 473 -3.40 -13.76 -4.75
N ASN A 474 -2.54 -13.91 -3.74
CA ASN A 474 -1.26 -14.61 -3.90
C ASN A 474 -1.38 -16.13 -3.81
N THR A 475 -2.49 -16.70 -3.32
CA THR A 475 -2.61 -18.15 -3.00
C THR A 475 -3.67 -18.93 -3.78
N ALA A 476 -3.93 -18.57 -5.04
CA ALA A 476 -4.91 -19.25 -5.91
C ALA A 476 -6.33 -19.35 -5.32
N ARG A 477 -6.70 -18.44 -4.41
CA ARG A 477 -8.03 -18.38 -3.78
C ARG A 477 -9.02 -17.48 -4.51
N VAL A 478 -8.50 -16.62 -5.40
CA VAL A 478 -9.30 -15.80 -6.31
C VAL A 478 -9.24 -16.46 -7.69
N ALA A 479 -10.39 -16.81 -8.23
CA ALA A 479 -10.50 -17.55 -9.49
C ALA A 479 -11.33 -16.84 -10.58
N ASN A 480 -11.97 -15.72 -10.26
CA ASN A 480 -12.76 -14.93 -11.21
C ASN A 480 -12.99 -13.50 -10.71
N ALA A 481 -13.45 -12.63 -11.60
CA ALA A 481 -13.79 -11.23 -11.33
C ALA A 481 -14.74 -11.03 -10.14
N THR A 482 -15.73 -11.91 -9.96
CA THR A 482 -16.70 -11.77 -8.87
C THR A 482 -16.06 -12.04 -7.51
N GLN A 483 -15.23 -13.08 -7.41
CA GLN A 483 -14.43 -13.34 -6.21
C GLN A 483 -13.45 -12.20 -5.95
N PHE A 484 -12.78 -11.69 -6.99
CA PHE A 484 -11.86 -10.56 -6.89
C PHE A 484 -12.52 -9.35 -6.23
N VAL A 485 -13.66 -8.90 -6.75
CA VAL A 485 -14.39 -7.74 -6.22
C VAL A 485 -14.79 -7.95 -4.75
N ARG A 486 -15.20 -9.16 -4.37
CA ARG A 486 -15.50 -9.50 -2.96
C ARG A 486 -14.26 -9.50 -2.07
N THR A 487 -13.13 -10.01 -2.56
CA THR A 487 -11.86 -10.01 -1.84
C THR A 487 -11.35 -8.58 -1.64
N MET A 488 -11.48 -7.71 -2.65
CA MET A 488 -11.02 -6.31 -2.53
C MET A 488 -11.90 -5.48 -1.59
N ASN A 489 -13.14 -5.87 -1.34
CA ASN A 489 -13.99 -5.25 -0.31
C ASN A 489 -13.44 -5.40 1.12
N SER A 490 -12.57 -6.38 1.40
CA SER A 490 -11.93 -6.46 2.72
C SER A 490 -10.69 -5.57 2.86
N VAL A 491 -10.27 -4.89 1.79
CA VAL A 491 -9.16 -3.93 1.86
C VAL A 491 -9.69 -2.62 2.45
N GLU A 492 -9.23 -2.29 3.66
CA GLU A 492 -9.65 -1.07 4.37
C GLU A 492 -8.96 0.20 3.85
N PHE A 493 -7.88 0.08 3.08
CA PHE A 493 -7.22 1.21 2.42
C PHE A 493 -7.97 1.70 1.18
N GLY A 494 -7.87 3.01 0.91
CA GLY A 494 -8.46 3.67 -0.25
C GLY A 494 -7.68 3.41 -1.54
N PHE A 495 -8.02 2.34 -2.25
CA PHE A 495 -7.42 1.98 -3.54
C PHE A 495 -8.50 1.65 -4.57
N ASN A 496 -8.24 2.03 -5.82
CA ASN A 496 -8.94 1.47 -6.96
C ASN A 496 -8.23 0.18 -7.38
N TRP A 497 -8.94 -0.93 -7.42
CA TRP A 497 -8.41 -2.25 -7.78
C TRP A 497 -8.90 -2.67 -9.15
N PHE A 498 -7.99 -3.19 -9.96
CA PHE A 498 -8.23 -3.59 -11.34
C PHE A 498 -7.92 -5.06 -11.52
N TYR A 499 -8.72 -5.75 -12.33
CA TYR A 499 -8.59 -7.18 -12.59
C TYR A 499 -8.84 -7.50 -14.07
N ALA A 500 -8.07 -8.45 -14.60
CA ALA A 500 -8.32 -9.04 -15.90
C ALA A 500 -7.98 -10.54 -15.91
N ASP A 501 -8.86 -11.37 -16.45
CA ASP A 501 -8.60 -12.79 -16.76
C ASP A 501 -8.81 -13.08 -18.26
N ASP A 502 -9.05 -14.34 -18.65
CA ASP A 502 -9.26 -14.72 -20.05
C ASP A 502 -10.60 -14.25 -20.63
N ARG A 503 -11.52 -13.77 -19.79
CA ARG A 503 -12.92 -13.44 -20.14
C ARG A 503 -13.33 -12.06 -19.68
N ASP A 504 -12.97 -11.72 -18.45
CA ASP A 504 -13.56 -10.65 -17.66
C ASP A 504 -12.53 -9.54 -17.36
N ILE A 505 -13.03 -8.31 -17.32
CA ILE A 505 -12.38 -7.19 -16.64
C ILE A 505 -13.22 -6.76 -15.45
N ALA A 506 -12.58 -6.30 -14.38
CA ALA A 506 -13.29 -5.78 -13.21
C ALA A 506 -12.57 -4.62 -12.51
N PHE A 507 -13.39 -3.81 -11.85
CA PHE A 507 -13.00 -2.65 -11.06
C PHE A 507 -13.67 -2.70 -9.69
N PHE A 508 -12.93 -2.32 -8.64
CA PHE A 508 -13.49 -2.08 -7.31
C PHE A 508 -12.73 -0.97 -6.57
N SER A 509 -13.45 0.04 -6.07
CA SER A 509 -12.87 1.07 -5.19
C SER A 509 -13.01 0.63 -3.73
N SER A 510 -11.92 0.22 -3.10
CA SER A 510 -11.88 -0.18 -1.68
C SER A 510 -11.71 0.99 -0.73
N GLY A 511 -11.88 0.73 0.56
CA GLY A 511 -11.69 1.72 1.63
C GLY A 511 -12.61 1.46 2.82
N ARG A 512 -12.15 1.79 4.02
CA ARG A 512 -12.98 1.86 5.21
C ARG A 512 -13.64 3.23 5.30
N LEU A 513 -14.61 3.44 4.42
CA LEU A 513 -15.18 4.75 4.14
C LEU A 513 -16.25 5.12 5.19
N PRO A 514 -16.04 6.16 6.03
CA PRO A 514 -16.97 6.52 7.09
C PRO A 514 -18.31 7.01 6.57
N ARG A 515 -19.39 6.57 7.23
CA ARG A 515 -20.73 7.16 7.04
C ARG A 515 -20.84 8.37 7.95
N ARG A 516 -20.65 9.55 7.38
CA ARG A 516 -20.74 10.83 8.09
C ARG A 516 -22.18 11.11 8.56
N ALA A 517 -22.32 11.85 9.65
CA ALA A 517 -23.62 12.32 10.13
C ALA A 517 -24.25 13.29 9.09
N PRO A 518 -25.59 13.39 9.03
CA PRO A 518 -26.24 14.42 8.23
C PRO A 518 -25.93 15.80 8.82
N GLY A 519 -26.03 16.82 7.97
CA GLY A 519 -25.70 18.19 8.31
C GLY A 519 -24.22 18.51 8.12
N LEU A 520 -23.53 17.85 7.18
CA LEU A 520 -22.10 18.06 6.93
C LEU A 520 -21.82 18.42 5.47
N ASP A 521 -20.86 19.31 5.29
CA ASP A 521 -20.09 19.48 4.07
C ASP A 521 -18.73 18.81 4.27
N PRO A 522 -18.47 17.66 3.61
CA PRO A 522 -17.21 16.92 3.73
C PRO A 522 -15.97 17.72 3.29
N ALA A 523 -16.13 18.87 2.63
CA ALA A 523 -15.02 19.75 2.33
C ALA A 523 -14.56 20.59 3.53
N LEU A 524 -15.34 20.63 4.62
CA LEU A 524 -15.14 21.48 5.80
C LEU A 524 -15.03 20.63 7.09
N PRO A 525 -14.29 21.10 8.11
CA PRO A 525 -13.98 20.28 9.26
C PRO A 525 -15.23 20.12 10.13
N THR A 526 -15.33 18.97 10.79
CA THR A 526 -16.53 18.59 11.55
C THR A 526 -16.45 19.11 12.98
N ALA A 527 -17.55 19.56 13.57
CA ALA A 527 -17.61 19.90 14.98
C ALA A 527 -17.35 18.66 15.87
N GLY A 528 -16.33 18.74 16.73
CA GLY A 528 -15.87 17.64 17.61
C GLY A 528 -16.69 17.41 18.88
N THR A 529 -17.92 17.91 18.96
CA THR A 529 -18.75 17.82 20.18
C THR A 529 -19.44 16.47 20.39
N GLY A 530 -19.31 15.53 19.44
CA GLY A 530 -19.88 14.18 19.51
C GLY A 530 -21.18 13.97 18.73
N GLU A 531 -21.86 15.04 18.33
CA GLU A 531 -23.14 14.97 17.61
C GLU A 531 -22.99 14.47 16.15
N TYR A 532 -21.82 14.77 15.58
CA TYR A 532 -21.49 14.52 14.16
C TYR A 532 -20.50 13.36 13.96
N ASP A 533 -20.26 12.55 14.99
CA ASP A 533 -19.42 11.35 14.93
C ASP A 533 -19.87 10.40 13.81
N TRP A 534 -18.90 9.65 13.27
CA TRP A 534 -19.16 8.65 12.23
C TRP A 534 -20.18 7.59 12.65
N ARG A 535 -21.13 7.30 11.76
CA ARG A 535 -22.22 6.33 11.94
C ARG A 535 -21.92 5.03 11.21
N GLY A 536 -20.76 4.45 11.51
CA GLY A 536 -20.24 3.25 10.87
C GLY A 536 -19.59 3.52 9.52
N PHE A 537 -19.59 2.52 8.63
CA PHE A 537 -18.86 2.55 7.36
C PHE A 537 -19.74 2.10 6.20
N LEU A 538 -19.36 2.47 4.98
CA LEU A 538 -20.07 2.05 3.78
C LEU A 538 -20.14 0.51 3.69
N SER A 539 -21.29 0.02 3.22
CA SER A 539 -21.47 -1.39 2.90
C SER A 539 -20.96 -1.66 1.48
N PHE A 540 -20.63 -2.93 1.18
CA PHE A 540 -20.18 -3.38 -0.14
C PHE A 540 -21.04 -2.84 -1.30
N ALA A 541 -22.37 -2.78 -1.12
CA ALA A 541 -23.30 -2.34 -2.15
C ALA A 541 -23.09 -0.87 -2.57
N ASN A 542 -22.52 -0.05 -1.69
CA ASN A 542 -22.32 1.39 -1.90
C ASN A 542 -20.90 1.74 -2.40
N HIS A 543 -20.02 0.75 -2.55
CA HIS A 543 -18.71 0.96 -3.17
C HIS A 543 -18.80 0.93 -4.70
N ALA A 544 -18.08 1.86 -5.34
CA ALA A 544 -17.95 1.90 -6.80
C ALA A 544 -17.30 0.61 -7.32
N ARG A 545 -17.97 -0.04 -8.27
CA ARG A 545 -17.55 -1.34 -8.81
C ARG A 545 -18.14 -1.62 -10.18
N ALA A 546 -17.45 -2.41 -10.97
CA ALA A 546 -17.98 -2.96 -12.23
C ALA A 546 -17.31 -4.30 -12.56
N ILE A 547 -18.05 -5.17 -13.24
CA ILE A 547 -17.53 -6.36 -13.93
C ILE A 547 -18.06 -6.27 -15.35
N ASN A 548 -17.17 -6.31 -16.34
CA ASN A 548 -17.50 -6.19 -17.77
C ASN A 548 -18.48 -5.04 -18.06
N PRO A 549 -18.08 -3.78 -17.79
CA PRO A 549 -18.95 -2.64 -18.06
C PRO A 549 -19.34 -2.62 -19.55
N PRO A 550 -20.54 -2.10 -19.92
CA PRO A 550 -20.99 -2.05 -21.31
C PRO A 550 -20.02 -1.31 -22.26
N SER A 551 -19.24 -0.37 -21.74
CA SER A 551 -18.14 0.31 -22.46
C SER A 551 -17.13 -0.69 -23.03
N GLY A 552 -16.88 -1.79 -22.33
CA GLY A 552 -15.81 -2.76 -22.58
C GLY A 552 -14.42 -2.20 -22.27
N VAL A 553 -14.34 -1.10 -21.54
CA VAL A 553 -13.11 -0.38 -21.11
C VAL A 553 -13.30 0.05 -19.67
#